data_AF-A0A926SXK2-F1
#
_entry.id   AF-A0A926SXK2-F1
#
_cell.length_a   1.000
_cell.length_b   1.000
_cell.length_c   1.000
_cell.angle_alpha   90.00
_cell.angle_beta   90.00
_cell.angle_gamma   90.00
#
_symmetry.space_group_name_H-M   'P 1'
#
loop_
_entity.id
_entity.type
_entity.pdbx_description
1 polymer ?
#
loop_
_entity_poly.entity_id
_entity_poly.type
_entity_poly.pdbx_seq_one_letter_code
_entity_poly.pdbx_strand_id
1 'polypeptide(L)'
;MLSGAGLRKTGTGWEFASEAALEDFVWANLQQLFGLTCLKRQYYINGQVCDILGLSENKQLVVVELKNTEDRYIVQQLTRYYDALREEKPFSEEIDYEQPIGLVAIAPSFHRDNFTDRKYNHLVV
;
A
#
# COMPACT_ATOMS: atom_id res chain seq x y z
N MET A 1 -7.18 -21.31 11.41
CA MET A 1 -5.76 -21.67 11.59
C MET A 1 -4.96 -20.97 10.50
N LEU A 2 -3.88 -20.26 10.84
CA LEU A 2 -3.00 -19.52 9.89
C LEU A 2 -2.03 -20.45 9.13
N SER A 3 -2.41 -21.69 8.86
CA SER A 3 -1.62 -22.60 8.03
C SER A 3 -1.76 -22.16 6.57
N GLY A 4 -0.78 -21.41 6.06
CA GLY A 4 -0.74 -20.97 4.66
C GLY A 4 -0.31 -19.52 4.44
N ALA A 5 -0.26 -18.67 5.47
CA ALA A 5 0.08 -17.24 5.34
C ALA A 5 1.59 -16.95 5.09
N GLY A 6 2.40 -17.97 4.81
CA GLY A 6 3.84 -17.80 4.59
C GLY A 6 4.59 -17.18 5.78
N LEU A 7 4.16 -17.44 7.02
CA LEU A 7 4.83 -16.93 8.22
C LEU A 7 6.02 -17.82 8.60
N ARG A 8 7.11 -17.21 9.08
CA ARG A 8 8.25 -17.90 9.71
C ARG A 8 8.41 -17.46 11.17
N LYS A 9 8.87 -18.38 12.01
CA LYS A 9 9.14 -18.11 13.43
C LYS A 9 10.52 -17.46 13.57
N THR A 10 10.62 -16.43 14.39
CA THR A 10 11.87 -15.75 14.76
C THR A 10 12.18 -15.99 16.24
N GLY A 11 13.31 -15.48 16.72
CA GLY A 11 13.66 -15.51 18.14
C GLY A 11 12.68 -14.72 19.02
N THR A 12 11.92 -13.79 18.44
CA THR A 12 11.05 -12.84 19.16
C THR A 12 9.57 -12.93 18.77
N GLY A 13 9.20 -13.76 17.78
CA GLY A 13 7.82 -13.90 17.35
C GLY A 13 7.64 -14.56 16.00
N TRP A 14 6.78 -13.98 15.18
CA TRP A 14 6.46 -14.42 13.83
C TRP A 14 6.52 -13.23 12.87
N GLU A 15 7.01 -13.48 11.67
CA GLU A 15 7.03 -12.51 10.57
C GLU A 15 6.68 -13.21 9.26
N PHE A 16 6.28 -12.45 8.24
CA PHE A 16 6.12 -13.01 6.90
C PHE A 16 7.49 -13.40 6.34
N ALA A 17 7.55 -14.57 5.70
CA ALA A 17 8.78 -15.13 5.15
C ALA A 17 9.28 -14.34 3.93
N SER A 18 8.42 -13.56 3.29
CA SER A 18 8.74 -12.69 2.15
C SER A 18 7.72 -11.56 2.01
N GLU A 19 8.07 -10.54 1.22
CA GLU A 19 7.15 -9.46 0.83
C GLU A 19 5.97 -10.00 0.01
N ALA A 20 6.22 -10.97 -0.88
CA ALA A 20 5.15 -11.65 -1.62
C ALA A 20 4.14 -12.36 -0.68
N ALA A 21 4.61 -13.00 0.40
CA ALA A 21 3.73 -13.63 1.38
C ALA A 21 2.90 -12.58 2.16
N LEU A 22 3.49 -11.44 2.48
CA LEU A 22 2.78 -10.29 3.06
C LEU A 22 1.73 -9.75 2.09
N GLU A 23 2.08 -9.57 0.81
CA GLU A 23 1.16 -9.08 -0.22
C GLU A 23 -0.01 -10.03 -0.45
N ASP A 24 0.24 -11.33 -0.55
CA ASP A 24 -0.82 -12.33 -0.69
C ASP A 24 -1.78 -12.30 0.51
N PHE A 25 -1.24 -12.15 1.72
CA PHE A 25 -2.05 -12.02 2.92
C PHE A 25 -2.89 -10.73 2.92
N VAL A 26 -2.27 -9.58 2.64
CA VAL A 26 -2.96 -8.28 2.62
C VAL A 26 -4.04 -8.27 1.54
N TRP A 27 -3.73 -8.74 0.34
CA TRP A 27 -4.68 -8.82 -0.77
C TRP A 27 -5.89 -9.69 -0.44
N ALA A 28 -5.66 -10.90 0.10
CA ALA A 28 -6.74 -11.81 0.44
C ALA A 28 -7.65 -11.28 1.56
N ASN A 29 -7.18 -10.33 2.36
CA ASN A 29 -7.88 -9.80 3.52
C ASN A 29 -8.15 -8.29 3.42
N LEU A 30 -8.03 -7.68 2.23
CA LEU A 30 -8.06 -6.23 2.06
C LEU A 30 -9.36 -5.60 2.58
N GLN A 31 -10.50 -6.24 2.30
CA GLN A 31 -11.82 -5.83 2.81
C GLN A 31 -11.90 -5.93 4.34
N GLN A 32 -11.33 -6.98 4.94
CA GLN A 32 -11.39 -7.18 6.39
C GLN A 32 -10.44 -6.23 7.14
N LEU A 33 -9.27 -5.94 6.57
CA LEU A 33 -8.26 -5.09 7.17
C LEU A 33 -8.60 -3.61 7.05
N PHE A 34 -9.13 -3.19 5.89
CA PHE A 34 -9.26 -1.77 5.54
C PHE A 34 -10.63 -1.38 5.00
N GLY A 35 -11.57 -2.31 4.83
CA GLY A 35 -12.87 -2.03 4.21
C GLY A 35 -12.77 -1.74 2.71
N LEU A 36 -11.66 -2.13 2.06
CA LEU A 36 -11.41 -1.82 0.65
C LEU A 36 -11.75 -3.02 -0.24
N THR A 37 -12.38 -2.72 -1.38
CA THR A 37 -12.54 -3.65 -2.49
C THR A 37 -11.26 -3.69 -3.33
N CYS A 38 -10.86 -4.88 -3.75
CA CYS A 38 -9.67 -5.10 -4.57
C CYS A 38 -9.84 -4.51 -5.99
N LEU A 39 -8.94 -3.60 -6.40
CA LEU A 39 -8.91 -3.06 -7.77
C LEU A 39 -7.80 -3.69 -8.60
N LYS A 40 -6.55 -3.62 -8.12
CA LYS A 40 -5.39 -4.17 -8.85
C LYS A 40 -4.24 -4.51 -7.91
N ARG A 41 -3.44 -5.53 -8.28
CA ARG A 41 -2.12 -5.82 -7.68
C ARG A 41 -1.03 -5.51 -8.68
N GLN A 42 0.15 -5.15 -8.17
CA GLN A 42 1.39 -4.98 -8.95
C GLN A 42 1.12 -4.11 -10.20
N TYR A 43 0.44 -2.98 -10.00
CA TYR A 43 0.01 -2.11 -11.08
C TYR A 43 1.15 -1.21 -11.53
N TYR A 44 1.54 -1.34 -12.80
CA TYR A 44 2.60 -0.54 -13.39
C TYR A 44 2.08 0.82 -13.87
N ILE A 45 2.72 1.90 -13.43
CA ILE A 45 2.43 3.28 -13.84
C ILE A 45 3.70 4.13 -13.78
N ASN A 46 3.97 4.91 -14.83
CA ASN A 46 5.12 5.83 -14.94
C ASN A 46 6.46 5.24 -14.46
N GLY A 47 6.80 4.02 -14.90
CA GLY A 47 8.08 3.38 -14.56
C GLY A 47 8.11 2.71 -13.18
N GLN A 48 7.00 2.73 -12.46
CA GLN A 48 6.89 2.25 -11.08
C GLN A 48 5.80 1.19 -10.96
N VAL A 49 5.84 0.39 -9.89
CA VAL A 49 4.87 -0.67 -9.63
C VAL A 49 4.25 -0.43 -8.25
N CYS A 50 2.95 -0.17 -8.21
CA CYS A 50 2.19 -0.11 -6.96
C CYS A 50 1.84 -1.52 -6.52
N ASP A 51 2.11 -1.87 -5.26
CA ASP A 51 1.82 -3.22 -4.75
C ASP A 51 0.32 -3.54 -4.83
N ILE A 52 -0.54 -2.71 -4.22
CA ILE A 52 -1.99 -2.91 -4.23
C ILE A 52 -2.71 -1.57 -4.43
N LEU A 53 -3.69 -1.58 -5.34
CA LEU A 53 -4.74 -0.57 -5.45
C LEU A 53 -6.07 -1.14 -4.95
N GLY A 54 -6.72 -0.42 -4.06
CA GLY A 54 -8.04 -0.73 -3.53
C GLY A 54 -9.01 0.45 -3.66
N LEU A 55 -10.30 0.17 -3.53
CA LEU A 55 -11.37 1.17 -3.52
C LEU A 55 -12.15 1.10 -2.23
N SER A 56 -12.37 2.25 -1.61
CA SER A 56 -13.35 2.38 -0.52
C SER A 56 -14.79 2.28 -1.06
N GLU A 57 -15.76 2.22 -0.14
CA GLU A 57 -17.19 2.21 -0.48
C GLU A 57 -17.63 3.43 -1.29
N ASN A 58 -16.98 4.59 -1.11
CA ASN A 58 -17.26 5.82 -1.85
C ASN A 58 -16.37 6.00 -3.10
N LYS A 59 -15.77 4.92 -3.63
CA LYS A 59 -14.92 4.94 -4.84
C LYS A 59 -13.64 5.78 -4.72
N GLN A 60 -13.20 6.08 -3.50
CA GLN A 60 -11.88 6.68 -3.26
C GLN A 60 -10.80 5.65 -3.61
N LEU A 61 -9.84 6.04 -4.45
CA LEU A 61 -8.65 5.22 -4.68
C LEU A 61 -7.77 5.21 -3.43
N VAL A 62 -7.35 4.02 -3.02
CA VAL A 62 -6.37 3.83 -1.95
C VAL A 62 -5.20 2.98 -2.47
N VAL A 63 -3.99 3.50 -2.29
CA VAL A 63 -2.74 2.81 -2.61
C VAL A 63 -2.18 2.20 -1.34
N VAL A 64 -1.86 0.92 -1.36
CA VAL A 64 -1.20 0.22 -0.26
C VAL A 64 0.18 -0.23 -0.74
N GLU A 65 1.22 0.29 -0.09
CA GLU A 65 2.62 -0.11 -0.32
C GLU A 65 3.11 -0.96 0.86
N LEU A 66 3.79 -2.05 0.54
CA LEU A 66 4.19 -3.07 1.49
C LEU A 66 5.71 -3.14 1.58
N LYS A 67 6.21 -3.32 2.80
CA LYS A 67 7.61 -3.66 3.05
C LYS A 67 7.70 -4.76 4.09
N ASN A 68 8.41 -5.84 3.78
CA ASN A 68 8.61 -6.92 4.75
C ASN A 68 9.70 -6.65 5.79
N THR A 69 10.41 -5.54 5.65
CA THR A 69 11.43 -5.03 6.58
C THR A 69 11.32 -3.52 6.69
N GLU A 70 12.10 -2.89 7.56
CA GLU A 70 12.23 -1.44 7.57
C GLU A 70 12.73 -0.93 6.20
N ASP A 71 12.10 0.12 5.69
CA ASP A 71 12.49 0.79 4.44
C ASP A 71 12.47 2.32 4.62
N ARG A 72 13.53 2.97 4.14
CA ARG A 72 13.71 4.42 4.31
C ARG A 72 12.88 5.25 3.30
N TYR A 73 12.40 4.64 2.22
CA TYR A 73 11.85 5.36 1.06
C TYR A 73 10.36 5.10 0.78
N ILE A 74 9.67 4.31 1.62
CA ILE A 74 8.28 3.92 1.44
C ILE A 74 7.34 5.13 1.31
N VAL A 75 7.60 6.20 2.07
CA VAL A 75 6.80 7.44 1.97
C VAL A 75 7.03 8.11 0.61
N GLN A 76 8.29 8.22 0.17
CA GLN A 76 8.65 8.79 -1.13
C GLN A 76 8.14 7.96 -2.30
N GLN A 77 8.03 6.63 -2.16
CA GLN A 77 7.38 5.76 -3.14
C GLN A 77 5.89 6.10 -3.23
N LEU A 78 5.19 6.11 -2.11
CA LEU A 78 3.77 6.49 -2.06
C LEU A 78 3.49 7.89 -2.64
N THR A 79 4.34 8.89 -2.37
CA THR A 79 4.16 10.23 -2.95
C THR A 79 4.36 10.25 -4.46
N ARG A 80 5.27 9.42 -5.00
CA ARG A 80 5.47 9.30 -6.45
C ARG A 80 4.32 8.55 -7.14
N TYR A 81 3.73 7.58 -6.46
CA TYR A 81 2.53 6.89 -6.97
C TYR A 81 1.33 7.82 -6.98
N TYR A 82 1.15 8.62 -5.92
CA TYR A 82 0.11 9.63 -5.86
C TYR A 82 0.16 10.57 -7.07
N ASP A 83 1.34 11.12 -7.37
CA ASP A 83 1.57 12.03 -8.49
C ASP A 83 1.19 11.37 -9.83
N ALA A 84 1.74 10.19 -10.10
CA ALA A 84 1.47 9.45 -11.33
C ALA A 84 -0.02 9.08 -11.50
N LEU A 85 -0.68 8.63 -10.43
CA LEU A 85 -2.10 8.26 -10.46
C LEU A 85 -3.02 9.47 -10.61
N ARG A 86 -2.63 10.64 -10.09
CA ARG A 86 -3.36 11.91 -10.27
C ARG A 86 -3.23 12.45 -11.69
N GLU A 87 -2.05 12.27 -12.31
CA GLU A 87 -1.78 12.70 -13.67
C GLU A 87 -2.51 11.82 -14.70
N GLU A 88 -2.29 10.51 -14.65
CA GLU A 88 -2.79 9.56 -15.66
C GLU A 88 -4.27 9.21 -15.47
N LYS A 89 -4.77 9.29 -14.23
CA LYS A 89 -6.15 8.92 -13.83
C LYS A 89 -6.65 7.59 -14.43
N PRO A 90 -5.92 6.46 -14.26
CA PRO A 90 -6.38 5.17 -14.76
C PRO A 90 -7.68 4.74 -14.09
N PHE A 91 -8.44 3.84 -14.72
CA PHE A 91 -9.70 3.32 -14.14
C PHE A 91 -10.73 4.41 -13.81
N SER A 92 -10.80 5.49 -14.59
CA SER A 92 -11.65 6.65 -14.33
C SER A 92 -13.16 6.37 -14.32
N GLU A 93 -13.61 5.22 -14.82
CA GLU A 93 -15.00 4.76 -14.70
C GLU A 93 -15.30 4.19 -13.30
N GLU A 94 -14.28 3.67 -12.62
CA GLU A 94 -14.38 3.03 -11.31
C GLU A 94 -14.00 3.98 -10.17
N ILE A 95 -13.07 4.91 -10.41
CA ILE A 95 -12.46 5.79 -9.41
C ILE A 95 -13.08 7.19 -9.44
N ASP A 96 -13.43 7.70 -8.25
CA ASP A 96 -13.77 9.10 -8.08
C ASP A 96 -12.51 9.95 -7.79
N TYR A 97 -11.94 10.53 -8.84
CA TYR A 97 -10.74 11.37 -8.76
C TYR A 97 -11.00 12.79 -8.22
N GLU A 98 -12.24 13.17 -7.92
CA GLU A 98 -12.50 14.40 -7.16
C GLU A 98 -12.10 14.23 -5.68
N GLN A 99 -12.02 12.98 -5.21
CA GLN A 99 -11.52 12.65 -3.88
C GLN A 99 -9.99 12.60 -3.83
N PRO A 100 -9.38 12.83 -2.65
CA PRO A 100 -7.96 12.57 -2.45
C PRO A 100 -7.66 11.07 -2.58
N ILE A 101 -6.49 10.72 -3.11
CA ILE A 101 -6.02 9.33 -3.13
C ILE A 101 -5.48 8.99 -1.74
N GLY A 102 -6.06 7.99 -1.07
CA GLY A 102 -5.55 7.50 0.20
C GLY A 102 -4.23 6.76 0.03
N LEU A 103 -3.29 6.95 0.97
CA LEU A 103 -1.97 6.30 0.94
C LEU A 103 -1.76 5.51 2.24
N VAL A 104 -1.50 4.22 2.11
CA VAL A 104 -1.27 3.30 3.24
C VAL A 104 0.09 2.64 3.08
N ALA A 105 0.90 2.70 4.14
CA ALA A 105 2.16 2.00 4.24
C ALA A 105 2.03 0.86 5.26
N ILE A 106 2.41 -0.36 4.89
CA ILE A 106 2.46 -1.50 5.81
C ILE A 106 3.90 -2.01 5.89
N ALA A 107 4.48 -1.91 7.08
CA ALA A 107 5.82 -2.40 7.38
C ALA A 107 5.88 -2.87 8.83
N PRO A 108 6.81 -3.78 9.20
CA PRO A 108 6.99 -4.20 10.59
C PRO A 108 7.55 -3.09 11.48
N SER A 109 8.31 -2.14 10.91
CA SER A 109 8.79 -0.93 11.54
C SER A 109 9.00 0.18 10.50
N PHE A 110 9.20 1.41 10.97
CA PHE A 110 9.43 2.58 10.14
C PHE A 110 10.71 3.30 10.55
N HIS A 111 11.51 3.67 9.57
CA HIS A 111 12.72 4.46 9.78
C HIS A 111 12.33 5.88 10.24
N ARG A 112 13.18 6.54 11.05
CA ARG A 112 12.94 7.91 11.53
C ARG A 112 12.65 8.90 10.39
N ASP A 113 13.33 8.73 9.27
CA ASP A 113 13.17 9.57 8.08
C ASP A 113 11.75 9.48 7.53
N ASN A 114 11.10 8.30 7.51
CA ASN A 114 9.71 8.19 7.06
C ASN A 114 8.76 9.09 7.86
N PHE A 115 8.99 9.24 9.18
CA PHE A 115 8.19 10.16 10.00
C PHE A 115 8.47 11.63 9.64
N THR A 116 9.71 11.95 9.26
CA THR A 116 10.09 13.28 8.81
C THR A 116 9.45 13.58 7.45
N ASP A 117 9.55 12.65 6.51
CA ASP A 117 8.94 12.74 5.19
C ASP A 117 7.42 12.89 5.31
N ARG A 118 6.76 12.06 6.13
CA ARG A 118 5.32 12.19 6.41
C ARG A 118 4.98 13.56 7.00
N LYS A 119 5.77 14.04 7.97
CA LYS A 119 5.52 15.32 8.67
C LYS A 119 5.59 16.52 7.72
N TYR A 120 6.49 16.49 6.75
CA TYR A 120 6.73 17.61 5.82
C TYR A 120 6.13 17.38 4.42
N ASN A 121 5.41 16.28 4.22
CA ASN A 121 4.64 16.09 2.99
C ASN A 121 3.47 17.11 2.93
N HIS A 122 3.17 17.59 1.71
CA HIS A 122 2.10 18.57 1.46
C HIS A 122 0.90 18.00 0.69
N LEU A 123 0.83 16.67 0.53
CA LEU A 123 -0.29 16.03 -0.15
C LEU A 123 -1.54 16.11 0.72
N VAL A 124 -2.68 16.33 0.07
CA VAL A 124 -3.99 16.18 0.67
C VAL A 124 -4.40 14.73 0.44
N VAL A 125 -4.36 13.95 1.52
CA VAL A 125 -4.70 12.52 1.59
C VAL A 125 -5.98 12.32 2.39
#